data_AF-A0A967MWX5-F1
#
_entry.id   AF-A0A967MWX5-F1
#
_cell.length_a   1.000
_cell.length_b   1.000
_cell.length_c   1.000
_cell.angle_alpha   90.00
_cell.angle_beta   90.00
_cell.angle_gamma   90.00
#
_symmetry.space_group_name_H-M   'P 1'
#
loop_
_entity.id
_entity.type
_entity.pdbx_description
1 polymer ?
#
loop_
_entity_poly.entity_id
_entity_poly.type
_entity_poly.pdbx_seq_one_letter_code
_entity_poly.pdbx_strand_id
1 'polypeptide(L)'
;MKKIFLSAVAFGVIAVAVTTAWLISDIVDWDLWDWEAPAPGSIVAQSIAPGKGNVASVIAMHRKGHYRFVLSDTRSGNIIAEKQIFAPIGYHAHIVTLRWGPRASRAIAVIDHDFGKGNLKFTLSP
;
A
#
# COMPACT_ATOMS: atom_id res chain seq x y z
N MET A 1 -20.44 28.91 -49.51
CA MET A 1 -20.35 29.52 -48.15
C MET A 1 -20.85 28.62 -47.01
N LYS A 2 -21.94 27.83 -47.16
CA LYS A 2 -22.45 26.96 -46.07
C LYS A 2 -21.52 25.84 -45.58
N LYS A 3 -20.64 25.29 -46.43
CA LYS A 3 -19.74 24.17 -46.07
C LYS A 3 -18.59 24.55 -45.12
N ILE A 4 -18.16 25.81 -45.14
CA ILE A 4 -17.04 26.30 -44.31
C ILE A 4 -17.50 26.52 -42.86
N PHE A 5 -18.78 26.91 -42.69
CA PHE A 5 -19.40 27.13 -41.39
C PHE A 5 -19.60 25.83 -40.58
N LEU A 6 -19.96 24.73 -41.25
CA LEU A 6 -20.13 23.41 -40.61
C LEU A 6 -18.80 22.85 -40.08
N SER A 7 -17.70 23.06 -40.81
CA SER A 7 -16.36 22.64 -40.37
C SER A 7 -15.87 23.42 -39.16
N ALA A 8 -16.14 24.73 -39.10
CA ALA A 8 -15.74 25.57 -37.97
C ALA A 8 -16.46 25.20 -36.66
N VAL A 9 -17.75 24.83 -36.74
CA VAL A 9 -18.53 24.37 -35.57
C VAL A 9 -18.03 23.00 -35.08
N ALA A 10 -17.73 22.07 -35.98
CA ALA A 10 -17.19 20.76 -35.62
C ALA A 10 -15.81 20.85 -34.93
N PHE A 11 -14.92 21.72 -35.43
CA PHE A 11 -13.64 22.01 -34.78
C PHE A 11 -13.80 22.69 -33.42
N GLY A 12 -14.77 23.60 -33.29
CA GLY A 12 -15.10 24.25 -32.01
C GLY A 12 -15.55 23.25 -30.95
N VAL A 13 -16.40 22.28 -31.29
CA VAL A 13 -16.89 21.26 -30.37
C VAL A 13 -15.77 20.32 -29.91
N ILE A 14 -14.88 19.90 -30.83
CA ILE A 14 -13.73 19.04 -30.48
C ILE A 14 -12.74 19.82 -29.59
N ALA A 15 -12.47 21.08 -29.90
CA ALA A 15 -11.58 21.91 -29.09
C ALA A 15 -12.10 22.09 -27.66
N VAL A 16 -13.41 22.31 -27.49
CA VAL A 16 -14.05 22.41 -26.18
C VAL A 16 -14.05 21.06 -25.44
N ALA A 17 -14.27 19.94 -26.13
CA ALA A 17 -14.21 18.61 -25.51
C ALA A 17 -12.80 18.24 -25.03
N VAL A 18 -11.76 18.59 -25.79
CA VAL A 18 -10.37 18.34 -25.40
C VAL A 18 -9.96 19.24 -24.24
N THR A 19 -10.30 20.53 -24.26
CA THR A 19 -9.95 21.43 -23.15
C THR A 19 -10.71 21.11 -21.87
N THR A 20 -11.98 20.71 -21.95
CA THR A 20 -12.73 20.24 -20.77
C THR A 20 -12.19 18.93 -20.24
N ALA A 21 -11.82 17.96 -21.09
CA ALA A 21 -11.17 16.73 -20.63
C ALA A 21 -9.82 16.99 -19.94
N TRP A 22 -9.04 17.93 -20.47
CA TRP A 22 -7.76 18.34 -19.89
C TRP A 22 -7.94 19.11 -18.57
N LEU A 23 -8.93 20.02 -18.50
CA LEU A 23 -9.27 20.71 -17.24
C LEU A 23 -9.80 19.74 -16.18
N ILE A 24 -10.63 18.77 -16.58
CA ILE A 24 -11.19 17.77 -15.66
C ILE A 24 -10.09 16.81 -15.20
N SER A 25 -9.12 16.45 -16.03
CA SER A 25 -7.98 15.63 -15.56
C SER A 25 -7.10 16.36 -14.55
N ASP A 26 -7.02 17.69 -14.61
CA ASP A 26 -6.28 18.51 -13.66
C ASP A 26 -7.09 18.86 -12.39
N ILE A 27 -8.43 18.85 -12.46
CA ILE A 27 -9.35 19.14 -11.34
C ILE A 27 -9.76 17.88 -10.59
N VAL A 28 -9.86 16.74 -11.29
CA VAL A 28 -10.03 15.43 -10.66
C VAL A 28 -8.66 15.03 -10.14
N ASP A 29 -8.34 15.62 -9.00
CA ASP A 29 -7.36 15.07 -8.07
C ASP A 29 -7.72 13.58 -7.91
N TRP A 30 -6.87 12.70 -8.44
CA TRP A 30 -6.93 11.27 -8.15
C TRP A 30 -6.59 10.97 -6.67
N ASP A 31 -6.54 12.01 -5.86
CA ASP A 31 -6.29 12.12 -4.43
C ASP A 31 -7.39 11.51 -3.55
N LEU A 32 -8.48 11.04 -4.15
CA LEU A 32 -9.50 10.23 -3.44
C LEU A 32 -8.92 8.93 -2.81
N TRP A 33 -7.66 8.61 -3.11
CA TRP A 33 -6.95 7.43 -2.63
C TRP A 33 -5.59 7.74 -1.99
N ASP A 34 -5.26 9.02 -1.75
CA ASP A 34 -3.95 9.41 -1.23
C ASP A 34 -3.93 9.49 0.30
N TRP A 35 -4.11 8.33 0.93
CA TRP A 35 -3.84 8.22 2.36
C TRP A 35 -2.35 8.44 2.64
N GLU A 36 -2.04 9.13 3.73
CA GLU A 36 -0.66 9.45 4.11
C GLU A 36 0.11 8.17 4.50
N ALA A 37 1.20 7.90 3.78
CA ALA A 37 2.03 6.74 4.05
C ALA A 37 2.80 6.90 5.36
N PRO A 38 2.93 5.84 6.19
CA PRO A 38 3.80 5.89 7.35
C PRO A 38 5.24 6.25 6.96
N ALA A 39 5.88 7.10 7.77
CA ALA A 39 7.25 7.55 7.50
C ALA A 39 8.21 6.36 7.37
N PRO A 40 9.20 6.40 6.44
CA PRO A 40 10.17 5.32 6.30
C PRO A 40 10.90 5.04 7.62
N GLY A 41 11.04 3.76 7.97
CA GLY A 41 11.61 3.32 9.25
C GLY A 41 10.62 3.22 10.41
N SER A 42 9.39 3.72 10.27
CA SER A 42 8.35 3.55 11.30
C SER A 42 7.89 2.10 11.41
N ILE A 43 7.62 1.66 12.65
CA ILE A 43 7.02 0.35 12.93
C ILE A 43 5.51 0.48 12.73
N VAL A 44 4.97 -0.21 11.72
CA VAL A 44 3.53 -0.19 11.41
C VAL A 44 2.76 -1.28 12.16
N ALA A 45 3.45 -2.38 12.51
CA ALA A 45 2.90 -3.44 13.34
C ALA A 45 4.02 -4.16 14.08
N GLN A 46 3.78 -4.53 15.34
CA GLN A 46 4.70 -5.35 16.12
C GLN A 46 3.93 -6.36 16.97
N SER A 47 4.48 -7.57 17.12
CA SER A 47 3.90 -8.62 17.95
C SER A 47 4.99 -9.51 18.52
N ILE A 48 4.88 -9.85 19.81
CA ILE A 48 5.80 -10.77 20.49
C ILE A 48 5.23 -12.20 20.42
N ALA A 49 6.08 -13.16 20.10
CA ALA A 49 5.76 -14.58 20.04
C ALA A 49 5.37 -15.11 21.42
N PRO A 50 4.20 -15.76 21.56
CA PRO A 50 3.82 -16.39 22.82
C PRO A 50 4.86 -17.43 23.26
N GLY A 51 5.51 -17.18 24.41
CA GLY A 51 6.41 -18.12 25.07
C GLY A 51 7.75 -18.42 24.38
N LYS A 52 8.13 -17.68 23.31
CA LYS A 52 9.36 -17.97 22.54
C LYS A 52 10.40 -16.87 22.47
N GLY A 53 10.16 -15.72 23.09
CA GLY A 53 11.15 -14.63 23.16
C GLY A 53 11.54 -14.09 21.78
N ASN A 54 10.67 -14.21 20.78
CA ASN A 54 10.86 -13.61 19.46
C ASN A 54 9.88 -12.45 19.27
N VAL A 55 10.26 -11.45 18.48
CA VAL A 55 9.40 -10.34 18.08
C VAL A 55 9.32 -10.27 16.56
N ALA A 56 8.10 -10.11 16.05
CA ALA A 56 7.82 -9.84 14.67
C ALA A 56 7.51 -8.35 14.53
N SER A 57 8.14 -7.67 13.56
CA SER A 57 7.89 -6.25 13.27
C SER A 57 7.71 -6.06 11.77
N VAL A 58 6.76 -5.21 11.37
CA VAL A 58 6.64 -4.70 10.00
C VAL A 58 7.01 -3.23 10.02
N ILE A 59 7.94 -2.84 9.16
CA ILE A 59 8.56 -1.52 9.13
C ILE A 59 8.30 -0.88 7.76
N ALA A 60 7.82 0.36 7.73
CA ALA A 60 7.60 1.09 6.48
C ALA A 60 8.90 1.38 5.74
N MET A 61 8.88 1.27 4.42
CA MET A 61 10.01 1.63 3.55
C MET A 61 9.76 2.95 2.81
N HIS A 62 10.74 3.42 2.05
CA HIS A 62 10.66 4.67 1.29
C HIS A 62 9.50 4.74 0.30
N ARG A 63 9.07 3.59 -0.24
CA ARG A 63 7.98 3.53 -1.23
C ARG A 63 6.69 3.11 -0.55
N LYS A 64 5.62 3.89 -0.76
CA LYS A 64 4.26 3.59 -0.27
C LYS A 64 3.85 2.16 -0.68
N GLY A 65 3.31 1.41 0.28
CA GLY A 65 2.95 0.00 0.11
C GLY A 65 4.10 -1.00 0.19
N HIS A 66 5.35 -0.55 0.39
CA HIS A 66 6.50 -1.43 0.63
C HIS A 66 6.87 -1.46 2.10
N TYR A 67 7.15 -2.65 2.60
CA TYR A 67 7.51 -2.88 3.99
C TYR A 67 8.66 -3.87 4.12
N ARG A 68 9.39 -3.73 5.22
CA ARG A 68 10.33 -4.74 5.70
C ARG A 68 9.69 -5.52 6.84
N PHE A 69 9.48 -6.81 6.63
CA PHE A 69 9.01 -7.74 7.65
C PHE A 69 10.23 -8.38 8.32
N VAL A 70 10.33 -8.26 9.63
CA VAL A 70 11.48 -8.68 10.43
C VAL A 70 11.03 -9.59 11.55
N LEU A 71 11.78 -10.67 11.76
CA LEU A 71 11.72 -11.52 12.94
C LEU A 71 13.05 -11.36 13.68
N SER A 72 13.01 -10.95 14.95
CA SER A 72 14.19 -10.81 15.79
C SER A 72 14.03 -11.47 17.16
N ASP A 73 15.15 -11.78 17.79
CA ASP A 73 15.19 -12.26 19.17
C ASP A 73 14.92 -11.07 20.11
N THR A 74 14.00 -11.23 21.07
CA THR A 74 13.55 -10.18 21.98
C THR A 74 14.64 -9.75 22.97
N ARG A 75 15.61 -10.61 23.29
CA ARG A 75 16.65 -10.30 24.28
C ARG A 75 17.84 -9.58 23.69
N SER A 76 18.33 -10.09 22.56
CA SER A 76 19.51 -9.58 21.86
C SER A 76 19.19 -8.54 20.80
N GLY A 77 17.94 -8.49 20.32
CA GLY A 77 17.56 -7.67 19.16
C GLY A 77 18.09 -8.20 17.83
N ASN A 78 18.80 -9.32 17.83
CA ASN A 78 19.38 -9.90 16.62
C ASN A 78 18.28 -10.31 15.64
N ILE A 79 18.46 -9.93 14.37
CA ILE A 79 17.57 -10.34 13.29
C ILE A 79 17.80 -11.84 13.03
N ILE A 80 16.72 -12.61 13.17
CA ILE A 80 16.68 -14.05 12.88
C ILE A 80 16.36 -14.25 11.39
N ALA A 81 15.34 -13.55 10.89
CA ALA A 81 14.93 -13.60 9.50
C ALA A 81 14.29 -12.26 9.08
N GLU A 82 14.44 -11.88 7.82
CA GLU A 82 13.77 -10.72 7.26
C GLU A 82 13.35 -10.93 5.80
N LYS A 83 12.33 -10.20 5.37
CA LYS A 83 11.85 -10.20 3.99
C LYS A 83 11.21 -8.86 3.63
N GLN A 84 11.42 -8.39 2.41
CA GLN A 84 10.63 -7.29 1.85
C GLN A 84 9.26 -7.81 1.38
N ILE A 85 8.20 -7.12 1.79
CA ILE A 85 6.82 -7.42 1.44
C ILE A 85 6.16 -6.19 0.82
N PHE A 86 5.17 -6.43 -0.03
CA PHE A 86 4.52 -5.39 -0.82
C PHE A 86 3.02 -5.61 -0.86
N ALA A 87 2.27 -4.51 -0.80
CA ALA A 87 0.86 -4.47 -1.11
C ALA A 87 0.59 -3.34 -2.12
N PRO A 88 -0.23 -3.59 -3.17
CA PRO A 88 -0.70 -2.54 -4.06
C PRO A 88 -1.39 -1.43 -3.27
N ILE A 89 -1.23 -0.18 -3.70
CA ILE A 89 -1.93 0.96 -3.08
C ILE A 89 -3.43 0.73 -3.29
N GLY A 90 -4.11 0.53 -2.18
CA GLY A 90 -5.53 0.28 -2.14
C GLY A 90 -6.38 1.51 -1.90
N TYR A 91 -7.67 1.26 -1.78
CA TYR A 91 -8.71 2.25 -1.56
C TYR A 91 -8.72 2.89 -0.16
N HIS A 92 -7.87 2.37 0.75
CA HIS A 92 -7.69 2.89 2.10
C HIS A 92 -6.26 2.66 2.59
N ALA A 93 -5.92 3.29 3.72
CA ALA A 93 -4.65 3.05 4.40
C ALA A 93 -4.49 1.58 4.77
N HIS A 94 -3.34 0.99 4.44
CA HIS A 94 -3.10 -0.41 4.72
C HIS A 94 -3.21 -0.73 6.20
N ILE A 95 -4.01 -1.75 6.52
CA ILE A 95 -4.10 -2.27 7.88
C ILE A 95 -3.20 -3.50 7.96
N VAL A 96 -2.06 -3.34 8.63
CA VAL A 96 -1.10 -4.41 8.82
C VAL A 96 -1.35 -5.08 10.17
N THR A 97 -1.60 -6.39 10.14
CA THR A 97 -1.77 -7.20 11.36
C THR A 97 -0.74 -8.32 11.41
N LEU A 98 -0.33 -8.68 12.63
CA LEU A 98 0.61 -9.77 12.87
C LEU A 98 -0.10 -10.89 13.64
N ARG A 99 0.15 -12.13 13.21
CA ARG A 99 -0.33 -13.35 13.84
C ARG A 99 0.80 -14.35 13.96
N TRP A 100 0.65 -15.29 14.89
CA TRP A 100 1.59 -16.38 15.06
C TRP A 100 0.97 -17.69 14.59
N GLY A 101 1.75 -18.47 13.85
CA GLY A 101 1.42 -19.86 13.53
C GLY A 101 1.46 -20.76 14.77
N PRO A 102 1.10 -22.05 14.60
CA PRO A 102 1.14 -23.03 15.67
C PRO A 102 2.51 -23.04 16.38
N ARG A 103 2.50 -23.17 17.70
CA ARG A 103 3.72 -23.18 18.55
C ARG A 103 4.58 -21.92 18.45
N ALA A 104 4.03 -20.79 17.99
CA ALA A 104 4.69 -19.49 17.92
C ALA A 104 6.03 -19.48 17.15
N SER A 105 6.25 -20.42 16.22
CA SER A 105 7.49 -20.54 15.44
C SER A 105 7.44 -19.83 14.09
N ARG A 106 6.29 -19.30 13.69
CA ARG A 106 6.09 -18.65 12.40
C ARG A 106 5.33 -17.35 12.60
N ALA A 107 5.95 -16.24 12.25
CA ALA A 107 5.28 -14.95 12.19
C ALA A 107 4.52 -14.84 10.86
N ILE A 108 3.31 -14.29 10.90
CA ILE A 108 2.42 -14.14 9.76
C ILE A 108 2.00 -12.67 9.72
N ALA A 109 2.46 -11.92 8.71
CA ALA A 109 1.98 -10.58 8.43
C ALA A 109 0.80 -10.67 7.46
N VAL A 110 -0.29 -9.97 7.78
CA VAL A 110 -1.46 -9.83 6.92
C VAL A 110 -1.64 -8.35 6.61
N ILE A 111 -1.68 -8.00 5.33
CA ILE A 111 -1.95 -6.64 4.88
C ILE A 111 -3.34 -6.62 4.25
N ASP A 112 -4.23 -5.85 4.86
CA ASP A 112 -5.51 -5.47 4.26
C ASP A 112 -5.33 -4.19 3.46
N HIS A 113 -5.61 -4.28 2.16
CA HIS A 113 -5.52 -3.18 1.20
C HIS A 113 -6.82 -2.99 0.40
N ASP A 114 -7.86 -3.76 0.68
CA ASP A 114 -9.12 -3.74 -0.10
C ASP A 114 -10.32 -4.16 0.76
N PHE A 115 -10.43 -3.57 1.95
CA PHE A 115 -11.52 -3.78 2.90
C PHE A 115 -11.79 -5.26 3.21
N GLY A 116 -10.71 -6.02 3.41
CA GLY A 116 -10.75 -7.44 3.77
C GLY A 116 -10.87 -8.40 2.58
N LYS A 117 -11.10 -7.92 1.36
CA LYS A 117 -11.04 -8.74 0.15
C LYS A 117 -9.59 -8.86 -0.30
N GLY A 118 -9.14 -10.08 -0.61
CA GLY A 118 -7.81 -10.29 -1.18
C GLY A 118 -6.62 -10.05 -0.23
N ASN A 119 -6.82 -10.04 1.09
CA ASN A 119 -5.75 -9.84 2.09
C ASN A 119 -4.47 -10.63 1.76
N LEU A 120 -3.36 -9.90 1.67
CA LEU A 120 -2.05 -10.46 1.36
C LEU A 120 -1.44 -11.05 2.63
N LYS A 121 -0.90 -12.27 2.53
CA LYS A 121 -0.31 -12.99 3.67
C LYS A 121 1.15 -13.30 3.40
N PHE A 122 2.00 -12.93 4.34
CA PHE A 122 3.43 -13.18 4.30
C PHE A 122 3.86 -13.90 5.56
N THR A 123 4.80 -14.83 5.43
CA THR A 123 5.27 -15.62 6.55
C THR A 123 6.78 -15.54 6.70
N LEU A 124 7.23 -15.48 7.96
CA LEU A 124 8.63 -15.62 8.35
C LEU A 124 8.75 -16.70 9.42
N SER A 125 9.79 -17.49 9.31
CA SER A 125 10.22 -18.48 10.30
C SER A 125 11.72 -18.33 10.51
N PRO A 126 12.24 -18.77 11.67
CA PRO A 126 13.68 -18.91 11.88
C PRO A 126 14.36 -19.75 10.81
#